data_AF-A0A349NGK1-F1
#
_entry.id   AF-A0A349NGK1-F1
#
_cell.length_a   1.000
_cell.length_b   1.000
_cell.length_c   1.000
_cell.angle_alpha   90.00
_cell.angle_beta   90.00
_cell.angle_gamma   90.00
#
_symmetry.space_group_name_H-M   'P 1'
#
loop_
_entity.id
_entity.type
_entity.pdbx_description
1 polymer ?
#
loop_
_entity_poly.entity_id
_entity_poly.type
_entity_poly.pdbx_seq_one_letter_code
_entity_poly.pdbx_strand_id
1 'polypeptide(L)' 'MTKKTFGKIMPHQVSESLTIMGEQIMLARKRRHLSMQDVADRATITRRTLSKVELGDPTVSIGIYARVL' A
#
# COMPACT_ATOMS: atom_id res chain seq x y z
N MET A 1 10.14 -2.29 -22.37
CA MET A 1 8.88 -3.04 -22.15
C MET A 1 8.22 -2.52 -20.88
N THR A 2 7.36 -1.51 -20.97
CA THR A 2 6.51 -1.06 -19.86
C THR A 2 5.37 -2.06 -19.72
N LYS A 3 5.40 -2.87 -18.65
CA LYS A 3 4.29 -3.78 -18.32
C LYS A 3 3.04 -2.92 -18.14
N LYS A 4 2.16 -2.91 -19.13
CA LYS A 4 0.78 -2.43 -19.00
C LYS A 4 0.06 -3.44 -18.11
N THR A 5 0.26 -3.35 -16.80
CA THR A 5 -0.62 -3.97 -15.80
C THR A 5 -2.03 -3.43 -16.09
N PHE A 6 -3.06 -4.26 -15.90
CA PHE A 6 -4.49 -4.05 -16.15
C PHE A 6 -5.16 -2.78 -15.54
N GLY A 7 -4.44 -1.69 -15.30
CA GLY A 7 -4.85 -0.46 -14.63
C GLY A 7 -5.81 0.43 -15.42
N LYS A 8 -6.69 -0.13 -16.26
CA LYS A 8 -7.82 0.63 -16.81
C LYS A 8 -9.20 0.02 -16.50
N ILE A 9 -9.27 -1.19 -15.93
CA ILE A 9 -10.55 -1.79 -15.53
C ILE A 9 -10.37 -2.46 -14.16
N MET A 10 -10.16 -1.65 -13.13
CA MET A 10 -10.41 -2.09 -11.76
C MET A 10 -11.86 -1.74 -11.44
N PRO A 11 -12.68 -2.69 -10.94
CA PRO A 11 -14.00 -2.37 -10.45
C PRO A 11 -13.91 -1.30 -9.36
N HIS A 12 -14.78 -0.29 -9.42
CA HIS A 12 -14.76 0.86 -8.52
C HIS A 12 -14.71 0.45 -7.03
N GLN A 13 -15.45 -0.61 -6.69
CA GLN A 13 -15.49 -1.20 -5.35
C GLN A 13 -14.12 -1.66 -4.83
N VAL A 14 -13.27 -2.21 -5.72
CA VAL A 14 -11.93 -2.70 -5.35
C VAL A 14 -10.99 -1.52 -5.13
N SER A 15 -11.05 -0.48 -5.97
CA SER A 15 -10.26 0.73 -5.74
C SER A 15 -10.64 1.45 -4.45
N GLU A 16 -11.93 1.56 -4.14
CA GLU A 16 -12.39 2.16 -2.87
C GLU A 16 -11.90 1.35 -1.66
N SER A 17 -12.01 0.02 -1.74
CA SER A 17 -11.53 -0.88 -0.68
C SER A 17 -10.02 -0.74 -0.45
N LEU A 18 -9.23 -0.59 -1.52
CA LEU A 18 -7.78 -0.39 -1.41
C LEU A 18 -7.42 0.97 -0.83
N THR A 19 -8.14 2.04 -1.18
CA THR A 19 -7.98 3.35 -0.57
C THR A 19 -8.24 3.29 0.93
N ILE A 20 -9.37 2.70 1.33
CA ILE A 20 -9.72 2.51 2.75
C ILE A 20 -8.64 1.68 3.46
N MET A 21 -8.18 0.59 2.85
CA MET A 21 -7.11 -0.24 3.41
C MET A 21 -5.81 0.54 3.60
N GLY A 22 -5.40 1.34 2.61
CA GLY A 22 -4.21 2.19 2.70
C GLY A 22 -4.30 3.22 3.83
N GLU A 23 -5.46 3.86 3.98
CA GLU A 23 -5.72 4.78 5.10
C GLU A 23 -5.66 4.08 6.45
N GLN A 24 -6.24 2.89 6.58
CA GLN A 24 -6.15 2.11 7.82
C GLN A 24 -4.72 1.73 8.17
N ILE A 25 -3.89 1.40 7.17
CA ILE A 25 -2.46 1.13 7.37
C ILE A 25 -1.74 2.39 7.87
N MET A 26 -1.99 3.54 7.26
CA MET A 26 -1.41 4.81 7.72
C MET A 26 -1.83 5.13 9.16
N LEU A 27 -3.11 4.95 9.49
CA LEU A 27 -3.63 5.15 10.84
C LEU A 27 -3.01 4.17 11.83
N ALA A 28 -2.89 2.89 11.48
CA ALA A 28 -2.24 1.88 12.32
C ALA A 28 -0.77 2.22 12.56
N ARG A 29 -0.04 2.66 11.53
CA ARG A 29 1.35 3.12 11.65
C ARG A 29 1.46 4.29 12.62
N LYS A 30 0.60 5.31 12.46
CA LYS A 30 0.56 6.49 13.33
C LYS A 30 0.22 6.11 14.78
N ARG A 31 -0.76 5.23 14.99
CA ARG A 31 -1.13 4.71 16.33
C ARG A 31 0.00 3.93 17.01
N ARG A 32 0.79 3.18 16.24
CA ARG A 32 1.96 2.44 16.73
C ARG A 32 3.22 3.32 16.88
N HIS A 33 3.14 4.62 16.59
CA HIS A 33 4.28 5.56 16.57
C HIS A 33 5.47 5.10 15.73
N LEU A 34 5.20 4.36 14.64
CA LEU A 34 6.24 3.86 13.74
C LEU A 34 6.53 4.86 12.62
N SER A 35 7.81 5.06 12.30
CA SER A 35 8.17 5.86 11.13
C SER A 35 7.89 5.08 9.84
N MET A 36 7.75 5.79 8.72
CA MET A 36 7.65 5.14 7.42
C MET A 36 8.91 4.31 7.07
N GLN A 37 10.07 4.67 7.63
CA GLN A 37 11.28 3.87 7.41
C GLN A 37 11.20 2.53 8.14
N ASP A 38 10.79 2.54 9.41
CA ASP A 38 10.78 1.34 10.24
C ASP A 38 9.84 0.27 9.66
N VAL A 39 8.67 0.71 9.17
CA VAL A 39 7.71 -0.18 8.52
C VAL A 39 8.25 -0.67 7.17
N ALA A 40 8.88 0.22 6.40
CA ALA A 40 9.47 -0.15 5.12
C ALA A 40 10.61 -1.18 5.29
N ASP A 41 11.47 -0.99 6.29
CA ASP A 41 12.57 -1.90 6.59
C ASP A 41 12.06 -3.28 7.04
N ARG A 42 11.05 -3.31 7.93
CA ARG A 42 10.41 -4.56 8.39
C ARG A 42 9.75 -5.33 7.25
N ALA A 43 9.08 -4.62 6.34
CA ALA A 43 8.44 -5.24 5.18
C ALA A 43 9.42 -5.49 4.00
N THR A 44 10.70 -5.13 4.14
CA THR A 44 11.72 -5.23 3.08
C THR A 44 11.30 -4.50 1.79
N ILE A 45 10.71 -3.31 1.96
CA ILE A 45 10.27 -2.44 0.85
C ILE A 45 10.90 -1.06 0.97
N THR A 46 10.76 -0.25 -0.07
CA THR A 46 11.20 1.15 -0.02
C THR A 46 10.13 2.04 0.61
N ARG A 47 10.52 3.18 1.21
CA ARG A 47 9.57 4.22 1.65
C ARG A 47 8.59 4.63 0.56
N ARG A 48 9.03 4.65 -0.71
CA ARG A 48 8.18 4.99 -1.85
C ARG A 48 7.07 3.95 -2.06
N THR A 49 7.39 2.67 -1.88
CA THR A 49 6.40 1.58 -1.91
C THR A 49 5.43 1.71 -0.75
N LEU A 50 5.90 2.01 0.46
CA LEU A 50 5.02 2.22 1.61
C LEU A 50 4.07 3.42 1.39
N SER A 51 4.55 4.52 0.82
CA SER A 51 3.71 5.66 0.48
C SER A 51 2.61 5.29 -0.52
N LYS A 52 2.91 4.44 -1.52
CA LYS A 52 1.92 3.90 -2.45
C LYS A 52 0.89 2.99 -1.76
N VAL A 53 1.34 2.16 -0.81
CA VAL A 53 0.46 1.32 0.04
C VAL A 53 -0.50 2.18 0.83
N GLU A 54 -0.01 3.22 1.51
CA GLU A 54 -0.81 4.17 2.30
C GLU A 54 -1.83 4.94 1.45
N LEU A 55 -1.53 5.15 0.16
CA LEU A 55 -2.43 5.77 -0.82
C LEU A 55 -3.43 4.80 -1.45
N GLY A 56 -3.34 3.49 -1.19
CA GLY A 56 -4.22 2.49 -1.82
C GLY A 56 -3.90 2.22 -3.29
N ASP A 57 -2.66 2.45 -3.74
CA ASP A 57 -2.26 2.29 -5.13
C ASP A 57 -2.35 0.81 -5.58
N PRO A 58 -3.23 0.47 -6.55
CA PRO A 58 -3.47 -0.90 -6.99
C PRO A 58 -2.32 -1.49 -7.81
N THR A 59 -1.30 -0.68 -8.15
CA THR A 59 -0.07 -1.18 -8.77
C THR A 59 0.83 -1.91 -7.78
N VAL A 60 0.56 -1.79 -6.48
CA VAL A 60 1.29 -2.49 -5.44
C VAL A 60 0.70 -3.89 -5.27
N SER A 61 1.57 -4.90 -5.23
CA SER A 61 1.13 -6.29 -5.03
C SER A 61 0.45 -6.46 -3.67
N ILE A 62 -0.66 -7.19 -3.63
CA ILE A 62 -1.39 -7.51 -2.39
C ILE A 62 -0.50 -8.16 -1.33
N GLY A 63 0.52 -8.91 -1.74
CA GLY A 63 1.49 -9.51 -0.81
C GLY A 63 2.30 -8.46 -0.02
N ILE A 64 2.49 -7.25 -0.56
CA ILE A 64 3.15 -6.15 0.15
C ILE A 64 2.20 -5.57 1.21
N TYR A 65 0.92 -5.41 0.89
CA TYR A 65 -0.09 -4.97 1.87
C TYR A 65 -0.15 -5.91 3.08
N ALA A 66 -0.12 -7.22 2.85
CA ALA A 66 -0.13 -8.23 3.91
C ALA A 66 1.14 -8.19 4.78
N ARG A 67 2.27 -7.75 4.22
CA ARG A 67 3.57 -7.71 4.92
C ARG A 67 3.74 -6.47 5.81
N VAL A 68 2.92 -5.45 5.60
CA VAL A 68 2.96 -4.17 6.32
C VAL A 68 2.10 -4.17 7.59
N LEU A 69 1.06 -5.03 7.66
CA LEU A 69 0.17 -5.19 8.82
C LEU A 69 0.89 -5.80 10.03
#